data_AF-A0A8J5HAT7-F1
#
_entry.id   AF-A0A8J5HAT7-F1
#
_cell.length_a   1.000
_cell.length_b   1.000
_cell.length_c   1.000
_cell.angle_alpha   90.00
_cell.angle_beta   90.00
_cell.angle_gamma   90.00
#
_symmetry.space_group_name_H-M   'P 1'
#
loop_
_entity.id
_entity.type
_entity.pdbx_description
1 polymer ?
#
loop_
_entity_poly.entity_id
_entity_poly.type
_entity_poly.pdbx_seq_one_letter_code
_entity_poly.pdbx_strand_id
1 'polypeptide(L)'
;MVTEEALPTYQTMLNTLDGVRDETGASTTPWASWTRAWTAEENRHGDLLNKYLYLSGRVDMKQIEKTIQYLIGSGMDPGTENNPYLGFIYTSFQERATFISHGNTARFAKQHGDLKLAQICGIIASDEKRHETAYTKIVEKLFEIDPEDTVLGFADMMRKKISMPAHLMYDGRDENLFEHFSAVAQRLGVYTAKDYADILEFLVNRWKIADLTGLSSEGNKAQDFVCTLASRIRRLEERAQAKAKQAPTMPFSWIFDRKVQL
;
A
#
# COMPACT_ATOMS: atom_id res chain seq x y z
N MET A 1 -2.89 -3.61 10.42
CA MET A 1 -4.09 -3.66 11.28
C MET A 1 -4.90 -2.38 11.16
N VAL A 2 -4.46 -1.23 11.70
CA VAL A 2 -5.20 0.05 11.55
C VAL A 2 -5.53 0.35 10.09
N THR A 3 -4.55 0.15 9.19
CA THR A 3 -4.77 0.26 7.74
C THR A 3 -5.83 -0.73 7.24
N GLU A 4 -5.78 -2.01 7.60
CA GLU A 4 -6.79 -3.00 7.18
C GLU A 4 -8.20 -2.64 7.64
N GLU A 5 -8.33 -2.10 8.85
CA GLU A 5 -9.64 -1.74 9.43
C GLU A 5 -10.29 -0.54 8.72
N ALA A 6 -9.53 0.23 7.94
CA ALA A 6 -10.07 1.30 7.09
C ALA A 6 -10.60 0.80 5.74
N LEU A 7 -10.87 -0.51 5.61
CA LEU A 7 -11.44 -1.16 4.43
C LEU A 7 -12.65 -0.45 3.78
N PRO A 8 -13.61 0.15 4.52
CA PRO A 8 -14.70 0.89 3.89
C PRO A 8 -14.21 1.99 2.93
N THR A 9 -13.10 2.65 3.26
CA THR A 9 -12.47 3.67 2.40
C THR A 9 -11.94 3.06 1.11
N TYR A 10 -11.39 1.84 1.16
CA TYR A 10 -10.77 1.21 -0.01
C TYR A 10 -11.80 0.66 -0.98
N GLN A 11 -12.88 0.06 -0.47
CA GLN A 11 -14.03 -0.31 -1.31
C GLN A 11 -14.66 0.94 -1.94
N THR A 12 -14.78 2.03 -1.19
CA THR A 12 -15.29 3.31 -1.71
C THR A 12 -14.40 3.82 -2.83
N MET A 13 -13.07 3.77 -2.67
CA MET A 13 -12.12 4.15 -3.71
C MET A 13 -12.30 3.32 -4.99
N LEU A 14 -12.42 2.00 -4.91
CA LEU A 14 -12.71 1.19 -6.11
C LEU A 14 -14.05 1.55 -6.75
N ASN A 15 -15.05 1.90 -5.95
CA ASN A 15 -16.37 2.35 -6.42
C ASN A 15 -16.42 3.83 -6.85
N THR A 16 -15.32 4.57 -6.81
CA THR A 16 -15.22 5.90 -7.44
C THR A 16 -14.67 5.81 -8.85
N LEU A 17 -14.07 4.68 -9.25
CA LEU A 17 -13.44 4.51 -10.55
C LEU A 17 -14.47 4.32 -11.68
N ASP A 18 -14.37 5.19 -12.68
CA ASP A 18 -15.23 5.16 -13.86
C ASP A 18 -15.07 3.84 -14.63
N GLY A 19 -16.18 3.36 -15.18
CA GLY A 19 -16.24 2.11 -15.95
C GLY A 19 -16.22 0.82 -15.12
N VAL A 20 -15.80 0.85 -13.85
CA VAL A 20 -15.64 -0.35 -13.01
C VAL A 20 -16.43 -0.33 -11.69
N ARG A 21 -16.91 0.83 -11.25
CA ARG A 21 -17.69 0.97 -10.00
C ARG A 21 -18.96 0.13 -9.96
N ASP A 22 -19.37 -0.24 -8.75
CA ASP A 22 -20.66 -0.89 -8.50
C ASP A 22 -21.80 0.13 -8.41
N GLU A 23 -22.61 0.23 -9.46
CA GLU A 23 -23.73 1.17 -9.56
C GLU A 23 -24.88 0.91 -8.58
N THR A 24 -24.97 -0.29 -7.99
CA THR A 24 -26.17 -0.68 -7.21
C THR A 24 -25.84 -1.32 -5.85
N GLY A 25 -24.57 -1.61 -5.57
CA GLY A 25 -24.13 -2.44 -4.45
C GLY A 25 -24.33 -3.94 -4.68
N ALA A 26 -24.94 -4.33 -5.80
CA ALA A 26 -25.15 -5.71 -6.21
C ALA A 26 -25.06 -5.88 -7.75
N SER A 27 -24.36 -4.97 -8.44
CA SER A 27 -24.23 -5.02 -9.89
C SER A 27 -23.62 -6.35 -10.32
N THR A 28 -24.13 -6.93 -11.41
CA THR A 28 -23.68 -8.23 -11.93
C THR A 28 -22.47 -8.11 -12.83
N THR A 29 -21.87 -6.93 -12.97
CA THR A 29 -20.65 -6.77 -13.76
C THR A 29 -19.48 -7.54 -13.13
N PRO A 30 -18.53 -8.05 -13.93
CA PRO A 30 -17.34 -8.70 -13.39
C PRO A 30 -16.54 -7.79 -12.47
N TRP A 31 -16.49 -6.49 -12.79
CA TRP A 31 -15.81 -5.47 -11.97
C TRP A 31 -16.43 -5.32 -10.58
N ALA A 32 -17.75 -5.14 -10.51
CA ALA A 32 -18.45 -5.03 -9.24
C ALA A 32 -18.36 -6.34 -8.43
N SER A 33 -18.41 -7.49 -9.12
CA SER A 33 -18.21 -8.80 -8.48
C SER A 33 -16.80 -8.94 -7.90
N TRP A 34 -15.76 -8.49 -8.61
CA TRP A 34 -14.39 -8.44 -8.10
C TRP A 34 -14.30 -7.52 -6.88
N THR A 35 -14.76 -6.26 -6.99
CA THR A 35 -14.71 -5.30 -5.87
C THR A 35 -15.35 -5.86 -4.60
N ARG A 36 -16.55 -6.44 -4.70
CA ARG A 36 -17.22 -7.05 -3.53
C ARG A 36 -16.49 -8.28 -3.00
N ALA A 37 -15.99 -9.16 -3.88
CA ALA A 37 -15.28 -10.37 -3.45
C ALA A 37 -13.93 -10.05 -2.82
N TRP A 38 -13.16 -9.14 -3.43
CA TRP A 38 -11.91 -8.61 -2.87
C TRP A 38 -12.16 -8.00 -1.48
N THR A 39 -13.15 -7.12 -1.33
CA THR A 39 -13.51 -6.55 -0.01
C THR A 39 -13.88 -7.63 1.00
N ALA A 40 -14.60 -8.68 0.59
CA ALA A 40 -14.92 -9.79 1.49
C ALA A 40 -13.68 -10.59 1.93
N GLU A 41 -12.66 -10.71 1.07
CA GLU A 41 -11.38 -11.31 1.44
C GLU A 41 -10.61 -10.41 2.42
N GLU A 42 -10.46 -9.13 2.09
CA GLU A 42 -9.77 -8.09 2.89
C GLU A 42 -10.30 -7.96 4.31
N ASN A 43 -11.63 -8.06 4.48
CA ASN A 43 -12.26 -7.92 5.80
C ASN A 43 -11.65 -8.87 6.84
N ARG A 44 -11.24 -10.07 6.39
CA ARG A 44 -10.65 -11.09 7.28
C ARG A 44 -9.28 -10.67 7.83
N HIS A 45 -8.55 -9.79 7.14
CA HIS A 45 -7.21 -9.36 7.56
C HIS A 45 -7.29 -8.46 8.80
N GLY A 46 -8.13 -7.43 8.75
CA GLY A 46 -8.42 -6.56 9.89
C GLY A 46 -8.94 -7.36 11.08
N ASP A 47 -9.96 -8.19 10.84
CA ASP A 47 -10.59 -9.06 11.83
C ASP A 47 -9.59 -9.93 12.60
N LEU A 48 -8.66 -10.58 11.89
CA LEU A 48 -7.69 -11.50 12.46
C LEU A 48 -6.61 -10.74 13.27
N LEU A 49 -6.09 -9.66 12.71
CA LEU A 49 -5.08 -8.83 13.38
C LEU A 49 -5.65 -8.13 14.62
N ASN A 50 -6.90 -7.67 14.56
CA ASN A 50 -7.60 -7.05 15.68
C ASN A 50 -7.70 -8.00 16.87
N LYS A 51 -8.27 -9.19 16.64
CA LYS A 51 -8.44 -10.20 17.69
C LYS A 51 -7.09 -10.66 18.24
N TYR A 52 -6.06 -10.81 17.40
CA TYR A 52 -4.70 -11.12 17.86
C TYR A 52 -4.15 -10.01 18.77
N LEU A 53 -4.20 -8.75 18.35
CA LEU A 53 -3.69 -7.63 19.14
C LEU A 53 -4.45 -7.44 20.46
N TYR A 54 -5.78 -7.58 20.44
CA TYR A 54 -6.62 -7.55 21.63
C TYR A 54 -6.19 -8.63 22.64
N LEU A 55 -6.08 -9.88 22.20
CA LEU A 55 -5.70 -11.01 23.07
C LEU A 55 -4.24 -10.95 23.54
N SER A 56 -3.38 -10.25 22.81
CA SER A 56 -1.95 -10.12 23.19
C SER A 56 -1.75 -9.38 24.52
N GLY A 57 -2.66 -8.47 24.88
CA GLY A 57 -2.49 -7.57 26.02
C GLY A 57 -1.28 -6.63 25.93
N ARG A 58 -0.67 -6.49 24.74
CA ARG A 58 0.55 -5.69 24.53
C ARG A 58 0.28 -4.25 24.12
N VAL A 59 -0.92 -3.96 23.63
CA VAL A 59 -1.30 -2.67 23.05
C VAL A 59 -2.52 -2.07 23.74
N ASP A 60 -2.68 -0.75 23.62
CA ASP A 60 -3.87 -0.02 24.08
C ASP A 60 -4.93 -0.04 22.96
N MET A 61 -5.88 -0.98 23.06
CA MET A 61 -6.94 -1.14 22.05
C MET A 61 -7.84 0.08 21.96
N LYS A 62 -8.08 0.82 23.05
CA LYS A 62 -8.91 2.03 23.01
C LYS A 62 -8.26 3.10 22.13
N GLN A 63 -6.95 3.26 22.24
CA GLN A 63 -6.22 4.22 21.42
C GLN A 63 -6.15 3.79 19.96
N ILE A 64 -6.00 2.48 19.69
CA ILE A 64 -6.07 1.94 18.33
C ILE A 64 -7.45 2.14 17.68
N GLU A 65 -8.53 1.82 18.40
CA GLU A 65 -9.91 2.00 17.94
C GLU A 65 -10.21 3.48 17.64
N LYS A 66 -9.74 4.40 18.50
CA LYS A 66 -9.82 5.84 18.25
C LYS A 66 -9.07 6.25 16.98
N THR A 67 -7.88 5.69 16.74
CA THR A 67 -7.13 5.93 15.50
C THR A 67 -7.88 5.42 14.27
N ILE A 68 -8.48 4.22 14.33
CA ILE A 68 -9.29 3.66 13.24
C ILE A 68 -10.49 4.58 12.95
N GLN A 69 -11.18 5.03 13.99
CA GLN A 69 -12.31 5.95 13.85
C GLN A 69 -11.92 7.25 13.15
N TYR A 70 -10.79 7.86 13.53
CA TYR A 70 -10.28 9.03 12.82
C TYR A 70 -9.91 8.71 11.39
N LEU A 71 -9.21 7.60 11.13
CA LEU A 71 -8.75 7.26 9.79
C LEU A 71 -9.91 7.02 8.82
N ILE A 72 -10.95 6.28 9.25
CA ILE A 72 -12.17 6.10 8.43
C ILE A 72 -12.88 7.44 8.22
N GLY A 73 -13.00 8.26 9.27
CA GLY A 73 -13.64 9.58 9.18
C GLY A 73 -12.89 10.57 8.28
N SER A 74 -11.56 10.49 8.23
CA SER A 74 -10.70 11.29 7.35
C SER A 74 -10.74 10.80 5.91
N GLY A 75 -10.98 9.50 5.69
CA GLY A 75 -10.86 8.88 4.38
C GLY A 75 -9.42 8.92 3.85
N MET A 76 -9.29 8.90 2.53
CA MET A 76 -8.01 8.98 1.83
C MET A 76 -8.24 9.58 0.44
N ASP A 77 -7.32 10.42 -0.02
CA ASP A 77 -7.19 10.80 -1.43
C ASP A 77 -5.98 10.10 -2.06
N PRO A 78 -6.18 9.10 -2.94
CA PRO A 78 -5.09 8.43 -3.64
C PRO A 78 -4.56 9.20 -4.87
N GLY A 79 -5.19 10.31 -5.25
CA GLY A 79 -4.85 11.06 -6.46
C GLY A 79 -5.17 10.31 -7.76
N THR A 80 -6.13 9.38 -7.72
CA THR A 80 -6.53 8.52 -8.86
C THR A 80 -7.64 9.11 -9.72
N GLU A 81 -8.24 10.23 -9.34
CA GLU A 81 -9.11 11.06 -10.21
C GLU A 81 -10.26 10.30 -10.89
N ASN A 82 -10.87 9.34 -10.18
CA ASN A 82 -11.90 8.46 -10.73
C ASN A 82 -11.42 7.61 -11.93
N ASN A 83 -10.13 7.64 -12.27
CA ASN A 83 -9.59 7.04 -13.47
C ASN A 83 -9.13 5.59 -13.18
N PRO A 84 -9.69 4.57 -13.86
CA PRO A 84 -9.33 3.17 -13.63
C PRO A 84 -7.87 2.86 -13.98
N TYR A 85 -7.23 3.58 -14.89
CA TYR A 85 -5.80 3.40 -15.19
C TYR A 85 -4.96 3.76 -13.95
N LEU A 86 -5.19 4.96 -13.41
CA LEU A 86 -4.51 5.43 -12.19
C LEU A 86 -4.84 4.52 -11.00
N GLY A 87 -6.12 4.15 -10.85
CA GLY A 87 -6.62 3.26 -9.80
C GLY A 87 -5.95 1.89 -9.81
N PHE A 88 -5.88 1.21 -10.95
CA PHE A 88 -5.29 -0.13 -11.01
C PHE A 88 -3.77 -0.14 -10.98
N ILE A 89 -3.10 0.95 -11.39
CA ILE A 89 -1.67 1.16 -11.13
C ILE A 89 -1.44 1.32 -9.62
N TYR A 90 -2.25 2.15 -8.96
CA TYR A 90 -2.21 2.37 -7.52
C TYR A 90 -2.40 1.05 -6.75
N THR A 91 -3.44 0.28 -7.04
CA THR A 91 -3.70 -0.99 -6.33
C THR A 91 -2.62 -2.03 -6.61
N SER A 92 -2.13 -2.14 -7.85
CA SER A 92 -1.00 -3.05 -8.16
C SER A 92 0.25 -2.75 -7.32
N PHE A 93 0.50 -1.47 -7.04
CA PHE A 93 1.61 -1.05 -6.19
C PHE A 93 1.34 -1.36 -4.72
N GLN A 94 0.16 -0.99 -4.22
CA GLN A 94 -0.21 -1.13 -2.80
C GLN A 94 -0.28 -2.59 -2.36
N GLU A 95 -0.89 -3.47 -3.16
CA GLU A 95 -0.97 -4.91 -2.84
C GLU A 95 0.41 -5.55 -2.72
N ARG A 96 1.36 -5.09 -3.55
CA ARG A 96 2.74 -5.56 -3.42
C ARG A 96 3.42 -4.99 -2.17
N ALA A 97 3.11 -3.75 -1.79
CA ALA A 97 3.62 -3.14 -0.57
C ALA A 97 3.11 -3.84 0.69
N THR A 98 1.83 -4.21 0.74
CA THR A 98 1.25 -4.97 1.85
C THR A 98 1.78 -6.40 1.87
N PHE A 99 1.92 -7.06 0.71
CA PHE A 99 2.59 -8.37 0.59
C PHE A 99 3.99 -8.37 1.23
N ILE A 100 4.82 -7.38 0.89
CA ILE A 100 6.17 -7.24 1.45
C ILE A 100 6.09 -6.98 2.95
N SER A 101 5.25 -6.04 3.38
CA SER A 101 5.12 -5.67 4.79
C SER A 101 4.69 -6.85 5.67
N HIS A 102 3.62 -7.55 5.29
CA HIS A 102 3.13 -8.73 6.01
C HIS A 102 4.14 -9.88 5.97
N GLY A 103 4.79 -10.12 4.83
CA GLY A 103 5.85 -11.12 4.70
C GLY A 103 7.04 -10.83 5.62
N ASN A 104 7.44 -9.57 5.73
CA ASN A 104 8.54 -9.13 6.60
C ASN A 104 8.16 -9.29 8.08
N THR A 105 6.96 -8.86 8.47
CA THR A 105 6.43 -9.05 9.83
C THR A 105 6.32 -10.54 10.18
N ALA A 106 5.92 -11.41 9.24
CA ALA A 106 5.89 -12.86 9.45
C ALA A 106 7.28 -13.42 9.77
N ARG A 107 8.33 -12.94 9.07
CA ARG A 107 9.72 -13.33 9.34
C ARG A 107 10.17 -12.86 10.72
N PHE A 108 9.84 -11.65 11.13
CA PHE A 108 10.15 -11.15 12.48
C PHE A 108 9.43 -11.95 13.56
N ALA A 109 8.13 -12.21 13.40
CA ALA A 109 7.37 -13.04 14.34
C ALA A 109 8.04 -14.41 14.56
N LYS A 110 8.45 -15.06 13.47
CA LYS A 110 9.18 -16.34 13.53
C LYS A 110 10.53 -16.20 14.24
N GLN A 111 11.30 -15.16 13.98
CA GLN A 111 12.58 -14.89 14.63
C GLN A 111 12.43 -14.66 16.14
N HIS A 112 11.32 -14.05 16.56
CA HIS A 112 10.97 -13.85 17.97
C HIS A 112 10.26 -15.06 18.61
N GLY A 113 10.16 -16.19 17.91
CA GLY A 113 9.60 -17.44 18.44
C GLY A 113 8.08 -17.56 18.36
N ASP A 114 7.36 -16.58 17.82
CA ASP A 114 5.91 -16.65 17.64
C ASP A 114 5.56 -17.21 16.24
N LEU A 115 5.51 -18.54 16.17
CA LEU A 115 5.15 -19.25 14.94
C LEU A 115 3.69 -19.02 14.52
N LYS A 116 2.79 -18.69 15.46
CA LYS A 116 1.37 -18.49 15.16
C LYS A 116 1.13 -17.10 14.58
N LEU A 117 1.77 -16.08 15.11
CA LEU A 117 1.79 -14.76 14.47
C LEU A 117 2.46 -14.81 13.09
N ALA A 118 3.54 -15.58 12.94
CA ALA A 118 4.16 -15.77 11.63
C ALA A 118 3.18 -16.40 10.62
N GLN A 119 2.39 -17.38 11.05
CA GLN A 119 1.34 -17.99 10.23
C GLN A 119 0.23 -16.98 9.88
N ILE A 120 -0.23 -16.18 10.85
CA ILE A 120 -1.24 -15.13 10.64
C ILE A 120 -0.79 -14.16 9.55
N CYS A 121 0.39 -13.55 9.71
CA CYS A 121 0.92 -12.60 8.74
C CYS A 121 1.19 -13.26 7.37
N GLY A 122 1.64 -14.51 7.36
CA GLY A 122 1.89 -15.25 6.12
C GLY A 122 0.62 -15.58 5.32
N ILE A 123 -0.49 -15.87 6.00
CA ILE A 123 -1.79 -16.11 5.34
C ILE A 123 -2.30 -14.82 4.70
N ILE A 124 -2.23 -13.70 5.43
CA ILE A 124 -2.60 -12.39 4.90
C ILE A 124 -1.74 -12.08 3.66
N ALA A 125 -0.41 -12.16 3.77
CA ALA A 125 0.50 -11.95 2.65
C ALA A 125 0.16 -12.83 1.42
N SER A 126 -0.35 -14.05 1.62
CA SER A 126 -0.73 -14.91 0.51
C SER A 126 -1.98 -14.43 -0.24
N ASP A 127 -2.89 -13.76 0.44
CA ASP A 127 -4.06 -13.12 -0.17
C ASP A 127 -3.58 -11.92 -1.00
N GLU A 128 -2.75 -11.04 -0.41
CA GLU A 128 -2.17 -9.87 -1.10
C GLU A 128 -1.47 -10.25 -2.40
N LYS A 129 -0.74 -11.39 -2.39
CA LYS A 129 -0.03 -11.84 -3.59
C LYS A 129 -0.98 -12.20 -4.74
N ARG A 130 -2.16 -12.74 -4.43
CA ARG A 130 -3.19 -13.05 -5.43
C ARG A 130 -3.84 -11.76 -5.94
N HIS A 131 -4.11 -10.80 -5.06
CA HIS A 131 -4.66 -9.50 -5.45
C HIS A 131 -3.68 -8.70 -6.31
N GLU A 132 -2.40 -8.62 -5.93
CA GLU A 132 -1.31 -8.07 -6.75
C GLU A 132 -1.32 -8.72 -8.15
N THR A 133 -1.44 -10.04 -8.22
CA THR A 133 -1.45 -10.77 -9.49
C THR A 133 -2.68 -10.41 -10.34
N ALA A 134 -3.85 -10.22 -9.73
CA ALA A 134 -5.07 -9.82 -10.43
C ALA A 134 -4.95 -8.39 -10.99
N TYR A 135 -4.56 -7.42 -10.16
CA TYR A 135 -4.43 -6.01 -10.60
C TYR A 135 -3.32 -5.83 -11.63
N THR A 136 -2.17 -6.49 -11.46
CA THR A 136 -1.09 -6.40 -12.45
C THR A 136 -1.49 -6.97 -13.81
N LYS A 137 -2.38 -7.98 -13.87
CA LYS A 137 -2.96 -8.49 -15.12
C LYS A 137 -3.94 -7.52 -15.76
N ILE A 138 -4.71 -6.77 -14.98
CA ILE A 138 -5.59 -5.72 -15.51
C ILE A 138 -4.74 -4.67 -16.22
N VAL A 139 -3.70 -4.15 -15.56
CA VAL A 139 -2.82 -3.14 -16.15
C VAL A 139 -2.00 -3.69 -17.32
N GLU A 140 -1.56 -4.96 -17.26
CA GLU A 140 -0.95 -5.64 -18.42
C GLU A 140 -1.89 -5.61 -19.63
N LYS A 141 -3.19 -5.89 -19.42
CA LYS A 141 -4.16 -5.81 -20.51
C LYS A 141 -4.38 -4.39 -21.01
N LEU A 142 -4.35 -3.38 -20.13
CA LEU A 142 -4.41 -1.97 -20.52
C LEU A 142 -3.21 -1.59 -21.41
N PHE A 143 -2.00 -2.06 -21.10
CA PHE A 143 -0.83 -1.86 -21.97
C PHE A 143 -0.96 -2.54 -23.35
N GLU A 144 -1.68 -3.66 -23.46
CA GLU A 144 -1.92 -4.30 -24.77
C GLU A 144 -2.88 -3.50 -25.65
N ILE A 145 -3.89 -2.85 -25.05
CA ILE A 145 -4.98 -2.19 -25.81
C ILE A 145 -4.77 -0.69 -25.96
N ASP A 146 -4.07 -0.07 -25.02
CA ASP A 146 -3.91 1.38 -24.92
C ASP A 146 -2.56 1.74 -24.25
N PRO A 147 -1.44 1.44 -24.92
CA PRO A 147 -0.10 1.61 -24.34
C PRO A 147 0.25 3.08 -24.04
N GLU A 148 -0.30 4.03 -24.81
CA GLU A 148 -0.03 5.47 -24.66
C GLU A 148 -0.62 5.99 -23.34
N ASP A 149 -1.93 5.91 -23.15
CA ASP A 149 -2.56 6.48 -21.95
C ASP A 149 -2.18 5.68 -20.70
N THR A 150 -1.91 4.37 -20.83
CA THR A 150 -1.44 3.56 -19.71
C THR A 150 -0.05 3.96 -19.23
N VAL A 151 0.90 4.26 -20.13
CA VAL A 151 2.24 4.72 -19.71
C VAL A 151 2.19 6.14 -19.14
N LEU A 152 1.33 7.01 -19.68
CA LEU A 152 1.10 8.35 -19.15
C LEU A 152 0.52 8.28 -17.73
N GLY A 153 -0.48 7.44 -17.50
CA GLY A 153 -1.06 7.20 -16.18
C GLY A 153 -0.05 6.62 -15.19
N PHE A 154 0.82 5.71 -15.62
CA PHE A 154 1.87 5.17 -14.76
C PHE A 154 2.88 6.26 -14.35
N ALA A 155 3.33 7.07 -15.31
CA ALA A 155 4.21 8.18 -15.03
C ALA A 155 3.56 9.23 -14.12
N ASP A 156 2.27 9.51 -14.31
CA ASP A 156 1.52 10.45 -13.47
C ASP A 156 1.45 9.99 -12.01
N MET A 157 1.04 8.74 -11.75
CA MET A 157 1.03 8.18 -10.40
C MET A 157 2.42 8.21 -9.76
N MET A 158 3.48 7.97 -10.55
CA MET A 158 4.86 8.06 -10.05
C MET A 158 5.32 9.50 -9.75
N ARG A 159 4.84 10.51 -10.48
CA ARG A 159 5.10 11.92 -10.19
C ARG A 159 4.38 12.38 -8.92
N LYS A 160 3.12 11.97 -8.76
CA LYS A 160 2.31 12.21 -7.54
C LYS A 160 2.89 11.50 -6.31
N LYS A 161 3.67 10.44 -6.55
CA LYS A 161 4.11 9.43 -5.57
C LYS A 161 2.93 8.60 -5.08
N ILE A 162 3.15 7.30 -4.93
CA ILE A 162 2.12 6.41 -4.39
C ILE A 162 1.97 6.70 -2.90
N SER A 163 0.92 7.45 -2.57
CA SER A 163 0.57 7.81 -1.19
C SER A 163 0.05 6.60 -0.45
N MET A 164 0.52 6.37 0.78
CA MET A 164 0.01 5.27 1.59
C MET A 164 -1.45 5.50 1.99
N PRO A 165 -2.29 4.46 2.01
CA PRO A 165 -3.71 4.62 2.30
C PRO A 165 -3.99 5.22 3.68
N ALA A 166 -3.14 4.91 4.65
CA ALA A 166 -3.25 5.43 6.00
C ALA A 166 -2.39 6.68 6.27
N HIS A 167 -2.07 7.50 5.26
CA HIS A 167 -1.20 8.67 5.46
C HIS A 167 -1.82 9.76 6.36
N LEU A 168 -3.15 9.78 6.51
CA LEU A 168 -3.90 10.69 7.41
C LEU A 168 -4.14 10.09 8.81
N MET A 169 -3.32 9.13 9.22
CA MET A 169 -3.47 8.46 10.51
C MET A 169 -3.25 9.42 11.68
N TYR A 170 -4.18 9.41 12.64
CA TYR A 170 -4.18 10.30 13.80
C TYR A 170 -4.77 9.60 15.03
N ASP A 171 -4.15 9.75 16.20
CA ASP A 171 -4.60 9.12 17.46
C ASP A 171 -5.28 10.10 18.44
N GLY A 172 -5.54 11.34 18.01
CA GLY A 172 -6.07 12.40 18.85
C GLY A 172 -5.01 13.25 19.55
N ARG A 173 -3.73 13.08 19.24
CA ARG A 173 -2.64 13.85 19.87
C ARG A 173 -1.36 14.00 19.03
N ASP A 174 -0.99 13.01 18.22
CA ASP A 174 0.20 13.07 17.38
C ASP A 174 -0.18 13.39 15.94
N GLU A 175 0.02 14.65 15.54
CA GLU A 175 -0.27 15.14 14.19
C GLU A 175 0.59 14.50 13.11
N ASN A 176 1.75 13.92 13.48
CA ASN A 176 2.69 13.29 12.53
C ASN A 176 2.76 11.77 12.74
N LEU A 177 1.70 11.16 13.27
CA LEU A 177 1.67 9.76 13.64
C LEU A 177 2.05 8.81 12.50
N PHE A 178 1.59 9.09 11.27
CA PHE A 178 1.97 8.31 10.10
C PHE A 178 3.48 8.38 9.80
N GLU A 179 4.10 9.55 9.92
CA GLU A 179 5.54 9.72 9.70
C GLU A 179 6.35 8.97 10.77
N HIS A 180 5.95 9.10 12.04
CA HIS A 180 6.58 8.38 13.14
C HIS A 180 6.43 6.86 13.00
N PHE A 181 5.23 6.37 12.63
CA PHE A 181 4.99 4.95 12.33
C PHE A 181 5.88 4.47 11.18
N SER A 182 5.93 5.25 10.09
CA SER A 182 6.71 4.91 8.89
C SER A 182 8.22 4.87 9.19
N ALA A 183 8.73 5.76 10.05
CA ALA A 183 10.12 5.73 10.50
C ALA A 183 10.44 4.41 11.22
N VAL A 184 9.58 3.99 12.15
CA VAL A 184 9.75 2.71 12.88
C VAL A 184 9.72 1.52 11.91
N ALA A 185 8.79 1.51 10.95
CA ALA A 185 8.70 0.46 9.94
C ALA A 185 9.94 0.40 9.03
N GLN A 186 10.45 1.57 8.62
CA GLN A 186 11.70 1.71 7.86
C GLN A 186 12.89 1.19 8.64
N ARG A 187 13.06 1.61 9.91
CA ARG A 187 14.18 1.21 10.76
C ARG A 187 14.17 -0.30 11.04
N LEU A 188 13.00 -0.87 11.26
CA LEU A 188 12.85 -2.31 11.45
C LEU A 188 13.00 -3.10 10.14
N GLY A 189 12.96 -2.45 8.98
CA GLY A 189 12.99 -3.14 7.68
C GLY A 189 11.71 -3.91 7.38
N VAL A 190 10.57 -3.47 7.93
CA VAL A 190 9.24 -4.02 7.58
C VAL A 190 8.83 -3.52 6.20
N TYR A 191 8.96 -2.22 5.98
CA TYR A 191 8.77 -1.60 4.67
C TYR A 191 9.64 -0.35 4.58
N THR A 192 10.42 -0.25 3.50
CA THR A 192 11.43 0.78 3.32
C THR A 192 11.27 1.53 2.01
N ALA A 193 11.95 2.67 1.89
CA ALA A 193 12.08 3.40 0.63
C ALA A 193 12.78 2.55 -0.47
N LYS A 194 13.62 1.58 -0.08
CA LYS A 194 14.16 0.60 -1.01
C LYS A 194 13.08 -0.35 -1.52
N ASP A 195 12.19 -0.85 -0.66
CA ASP A 195 11.06 -1.69 -1.07
C ASP A 195 10.15 -0.94 -2.05
N TYR A 196 9.90 0.36 -1.84
CA TYR A 196 9.18 1.21 -2.80
C TYR A 196 9.85 1.19 -4.19
N ALA A 197 11.17 1.37 -4.24
CA ALA A 197 11.92 1.34 -5.51
C ALA A 197 11.91 -0.05 -6.15
N ASP A 198 11.95 -1.11 -5.35
CA ASP A 198 11.92 -2.50 -5.80
C ASP A 198 10.54 -2.89 -6.35
N ILE A 199 9.44 -2.36 -5.79
CA ILE A 199 8.09 -2.49 -6.36
C ILE A 199 8.01 -1.80 -7.71
N LEU A 200 8.50 -0.55 -7.81
CA LEU A 200 8.51 0.19 -9.07
C LEU A 200 9.29 -0.56 -10.16
N GLU A 201 10.50 -1.01 -9.86
CA GLU A 201 11.30 -1.79 -10.81
C GLU A 201 10.61 -3.10 -11.20
N PHE A 202 9.99 -3.79 -10.23
CA PHE A 202 9.21 -4.99 -10.52
C PHE A 202 8.06 -4.70 -11.49
N LEU A 203 7.27 -3.63 -11.28
CA LEU A 203 6.13 -3.29 -12.14
C LEU A 203 6.58 -2.86 -13.54
N VAL A 204 7.67 -2.07 -13.62
CA VAL A 204 8.32 -1.71 -14.90
C VAL A 204 8.70 -2.96 -15.70
N ASN A 205 9.30 -3.95 -15.04
CA ASN A 205 9.67 -5.22 -15.68
C ASN A 205 8.44 -6.09 -16.00
N ARG A 206 7.47 -6.17 -15.07
CA ARG A 206 6.26 -7.00 -15.20
C ARG A 206 5.41 -6.58 -16.39
N TRP A 207 5.32 -5.28 -16.65
CA TRP A 207 4.59 -4.70 -17.78
C TRP A 207 5.48 -4.42 -19.00
N LYS A 208 6.76 -4.81 -18.94
CA LYS A 208 7.73 -4.65 -20.04
C LYS A 208 7.78 -3.24 -20.59
N ILE A 209 7.77 -2.25 -19.69
CA ILE A 209 7.64 -0.83 -20.08
C ILE A 209 8.78 -0.40 -21.00
N ALA A 210 10.00 -0.91 -20.80
CA ALA A 210 11.15 -0.61 -21.66
C ALA A 210 11.00 -1.11 -23.11
N ASP A 211 10.14 -2.10 -23.35
CA ASP A 211 9.93 -2.71 -24.67
C ASP A 211 8.77 -2.08 -25.44
N LEU A 212 8.04 -1.12 -24.84
CA LEU A 212 6.95 -0.42 -25.52
C LEU A 212 7.49 0.38 -26.71
N THR A 213 6.78 0.28 -27.84
CA THR A 213 7.10 0.98 -29.08
C THR A 213 5.85 1.62 -29.66
N GLY A 214 6.00 2.54 -30.61
CA GLY A 214 4.87 3.24 -31.24
C GLY A 214 4.23 4.33 -30.37
N LEU A 215 4.88 4.71 -29.25
CA LEU A 215 4.45 5.80 -28.38
C LEU A 215 4.69 7.17 -29.00
N SER A 216 3.89 8.15 -28.59
CA SER A 216 4.09 9.56 -28.94
C SER A 216 5.36 10.13 -28.28
N SER A 217 5.72 11.37 -28.59
CA SER A 217 6.83 12.04 -27.89
C SER A 217 6.58 12.17 -26.38
N GLU A 218 5.31 12.31 -25.96
CA GLU A 218 4.96 12.40 -24.56
C GLU A 218 5.03 11.02 -23.88
N GLY A 219 4.46 9.99 -24.51
CA GLY A 219 4.57 8.61 -24.08
C GLY A 219 6.02 8.14 -23.92
N ASN A 220 6.92 8.46 -24.87
CA ASN A 220 8.35 8.15 -24.75
C ASN A 220 9.01 8.85 -23.54
N LYS A 221 8.66 10.11 -23.24
CA LYS A 221 9.15 10.81 -22.04
C LYS A 221 8.63 10.16 -20.75
N ALA A 222 7.38 9.71 -20.75
CA ALA A 222 6.78 9.00 -19.63
C ALA A 222 7.47 7.65 -19.41
N GLN A 223 7.71 6.89 -20.48
CA GLN A 223 8.46 5.63 -20.48
C GLN A 223 9.88 5.80 -19.90
N ASP A 224 10.66 6.76 -20.42
CA ASP A 224 12.00 7.06 -19.92
C ASP A 224 11.99 7.44 -18.43
N PHE A 225 11.01 8.25 -18.03
CA PHE A 225 10.85 8.66 -16.64
C PHE A 225 10.62 7.45 -15.71
N VAL A 226 9.64 6.59 -16.00
CA VAL A 226 9.33 5.46 -15.13
C VAL A 226 10.45 4.42 -15.10
N CYS A 227 11.09 4.14 -16.24
CA CYS A 227 12.20 3.19 -16.34
C CYS A 227 13.45 3.62 -15.55
N THR A 228 13.69 4.93 -15.41
CA THR A 228 14.87 5.43 -14.70
C THR A 228 14.61 5.77 -13.23
N LEU A 229 13.34 5.92 -12.83
CA LEU A 229 12.96 6.46 -11.52
C LEU A 229 13.38 5.55 -10.34
N ALA A 230 13.28 4.23 -10.45
CA ALA A 230 13.69 3.32 -9.37
C ALA A 230 15.17 3.52 -8.97
N SER A 231 16.06 3.63 -9.97
CA SER A 231 17.48 3.89 -9.75
C SER A 231 17.74 5.24 -9.06
N ARG A 232 16.94 6.25 -9.40
CA ARG A 232 17.00 7.59 -8.81
C ARG A 232 16.55 7.57 -7.34
N ILE A 233 15.47 6.85 -7.03
CA ILE A 233 14.96 6.71 -5.66
C ILE A 233 16.02 6.04 -4.77
N ARG A 234 16.62 4.92 -5.22
CA ARG A 234 17.69 4.22 -4.48
C ARG A 234 18.86 5.14 -4.14
N ARG A 235 19.37 5.90 -5.12
CA ARG A 235 20.48 6.86 -4.89
C ARG A 235 20.11 7.97 -3.90
N LEU A 236 18.85 8.42 -3.89
CA LEU A 236 18.39 9.44 -2.95
C LEU A 236 18.28 8.87 -1.54
N GLU A 237 17.78 7.64 -1.40
CA GLU A 237 17.70 6.95 -0.12
C GLU A 237 19.09 6.71 0.48
N GLU A 238 20.05 6.16 -0.29
CA GLU A 238 21.42 5.93 0.17
C GLU A 238 22.06 7.21 0.73
N ARG A 239 21.83 8.35 0.05
CA ARG A 239 22.29 9.67 0.50
C ARG A 239 21.57 10.16 1.76
N ALA A 240 20.29 9.85 1.91
CA ALA A 240 19.51 10.21 3.10
C ALA A 240 19.99 9.40 4.31
N GLN A 241 20.18 8.09 4.16
CA GLN A 241 20.71 7.22 5.21
C GLN A 241 22.13 7.61 5.62
N ALA A 242 23.00 7.93 4.67
CA ALA A 242 24.37 8.39 4.97
C ALA A 242 24.41 9.69 5.80
N LYS A 243 23.35 10.50 5.76
CA LYS A 243 23.21 11.75 6.51
C LYS A 243 22.35 11.60 7.77
N ALA A 244 21.73 10.43 7.99
CA ALA A 244 20.84 10.21 9.10
C ALA A 244 21.63 10.21 10.41
N LYS A 245 21.21 11.08 11.36
CA LYS A 245 21.71 11.05 12.74
C LYS A 245 21.00 9.95 13.52
N GLN A 246 21.48 9.69 14.74
CA GLN A 246 20.83 8.79 15.68
C GLN A 246 19.37 9.22 15.88
N ALA A 247 18.43 8.35 15.50
CA ALA A 247 17.02 8.68 15.51
C ALA A 247 16.51 8.82 16.96
N PRO A 248 15.64 9.82 17.23
CA PRO A 248 15.10 10.05 18.57
C PRO A 248 14.16 8.92 19.00
N THR A 249 13.81 8.91 20.29
CA THR A 249 12.76 8.02 20.81
C THR A 249 11.45 8.79 20.94
N MET A 250 10.35 8.17 20.51
CA MET A 250 9.01 8.76 20.52
C MET A 250 8.02 7.84 21.25
N PRO A 251 7.14 8.35 22.14
CA PRO A 251 6.06 7.58 22.71
C PRO A 251 4.94 7.36 21.69
N PHE A 252 4.32 6.18 21.71
CA PHE A 252 3.15 5.86 20.88
C PHE A 252 1.97 5.49 21.76
N SER A 253 0.78 5.99 21.43
CA SER A 253 -0.42 5.77 22.27
C SER A 253 -0.83 4.31 22.24
N TRP A 254 -0.67 3.66 21.09
CA TRP A 254 -0.96 2.26 20.88
C TRP A 254 -0.20 1.32 21.81
N ILE A 255 0.88 1.78 22.44
CA ILE A 255 1.67 0.98 23.39
C ILE A 255 1.76 1.66 24.76
N PHE A 256 0.69 2.33 25.19
CA PHE A 256 0.58 2.97 26.51
C PHE A 256 1.71 3.98 26.77
N ASP A 257 2.03 4.79 25.75
CA ASP A 257 3.06 5.85 25.80
C ASP A 257 4.48 5.37 26.06
N ARG A 258 4.70 4.05 25.93
CA ARG A 258 6.05 3.51 25.86
C ARG A 258 6.74 4.05 24.62
N LYS A 259 8.04 4.30 24.77
CA LYS A 259 8.87 4.91 23.73
C LYS A 259 9.55 3.85 22.88
N VAL A 260 9.58 4.09 21.58
CA VAL A 260 10.41 3.33 20.64
C VAL A 260 11.31 4.29 19.88
N GLN A 261 12.44 3.79 19.39
CA GLN A 261 13.28 4.55 18.49
C GLN A 261 12.56 4.66 17.14
N LEU A 262 12.48 5.88 16.59
CA LEU A 262 12.02 6.11 15.22
C LEU A 262 12.99 5.43 14.24
#